data_AF-A0AAW2T3D9-F1
#
_entry.id   AF-A0AAW2T3D9-F1
#
_cell.length_a   1.000
_cell.length_b   1.000
_cell.length_c   1.000
_cell.angle_alpha   90.00
_cell.angle_beta   90.00
_cell.angle_gamma   90.00
#
_symmetry.space_group_name_H-M   'P 1'
#
loop_
_entity.id
_entity.type
_entity.pdbx_description
1 polymer ?
#
loop_
_entity_poly.entity_id
_entity_poly.type
_entity_poly.pdbx_seq_one_letter_code
_entity_poly.pdbx_strand_id
1 'polypeptide(L)'
;MYLMPVLGHPGALLTKIKGLDKAISFTSVTPIWRRTKDSDEHMGWVFPDSDTEEPGAAPDPLNGAKSIRELYELASTNYSGKYTVPVLWDKKLKTIVNNESAEIIRMLNTEFNDIAENAAVDLYPPHLQPQINEVNDWIYDGINNGVYKCGFAKKQEPYDEVYAVYFKCNKKLLREYPNMFNHTKDIFQIPGVSSTVNMDHIKKHYYRSHPSINPFGIVPHGPNIDYTTPHDRDRFSK
;
A
#
# COMPACT_ATOMS: atom_id res chain seq x y z
N MET A 1 -1.40 3.57 -18.07
CA MET A 1 -1.89 4.44 -16.97
C MET A 1 -0.73 4.78 -16.04
N TYR A 2 -0.98 5.33 -14.86
CA TYR A 2 0.02 5.60 -13.83
C TYR A 2 -0.57 5.37 -12.44
N LEU A 3 0.17 4.72 -11.53
CA LEU A 3 -0.31 4.33 -10.20
C LEU A 3 0.56 4.94 -9.08
N MET A 4 -0.08 5.58 -8.10
CA MET A 4 0.59 6.24 -6.96
C MET A 4 0.18 5.64 -5.61
N PRO A 5 0.85 4.61 -5.07
CA PRO A 5 0.70 4.16 -3.70
C PRO A 5 1.89 4.64 -2.83
N VAL A 6 1.87 4.29 -1.54
CA VAL A 6 2.94 4.64 -0.59
C VAL A 6 3.62 3.41 0.02
N LEU A 7 2.88 2.30 0.17
CA LEU A 7 3.24 1.20 1.10
C LEU A 7 2.89 -0.16 0.50
N GLY A 8 3.84 -0.88 -0.10
CA GLY A 8 3.74 -2.33 -0.42
C GLY A 8 2.39 -2.77 -1.01
N HIS A 9 1.84 -1.96 -1.90
CA HIS A 9 0.38 -1.87 -2.06
C HIS A 9 -0.16 -2.88 -3.08
N PRO A 10 -1.35 -3.48 -2.88
CA PRO A 10 -1.90 -4.52 -3.75
C PRO A 10 -1.91 -4.19 -5.25
N GLY A 11 -2.16 -2.94 -5.64
CA GLY A 11 -2.07 -2.51 -7.03
C GLY A 11 -0.65 -2.62 -7.63
N ALA A 12 0.39 -2.28 -6.86
CA ALA A 12 1.78 -2.39 -7.30
C ALA A 12 2.27 -3.84 -7.29
N LEU A 13 1.77 -4.65 -6.34
CA LEU A 13 1.94 -6.09 -6.35
C LEU A 13 1.36 -6.71 -7.63
N LEU A 14 0.13 -6.33 -8.00
CA LEU A 14 -0.52 -6.86 -9.20
C LEU A 14 0.16 -6.43 -10.51
N THR A 15 0.69 -5.19 -10.61
CA THR A 15 1.44 -4.83 -11.83
C THR A 15 2.67 -5.69 -12.03
N LYS A 16 3.34 -6.16 -10.95
CA LYS A 16 4.41 -7.16 -11.04
C LYS A 16 3.89 -8.54 -11.41
N ILE A 17 2.89 -9.05 -10.69
CA ILE A 17 2.34 -10.40 -10.93
C ILE A 17 1.79 -10.56 -12.35
N LYS A 18 1.08 -9.54 -12.88
CA LYS A 18 0.53 -9.54 -14.24
C LYS A 18 1.54 -9.15 -15.33
N GLY A 19 2.72 -8.65 -14.96
CA GLY A 19 3.73 -8.18 -15.92
C GLY A 19 3.27 -6.94 -16.71
N LEU A 20 2.74 -5.94 -16.00
CA LEU A 20 2.17 -4.70 -16.55
C LEU A 20 3.11 -3.49 -16.50
N ASP A 21 4.37 -3.67 -16.09
CA ASP A 21 5.37 -2.59 -15.92
C ASP A 21 5.54 -1.71 -17.18
N LYS A 22 5.40 -2.28 -18.37
CA LYS A 22 5.47 -1.56 -19.66
C LYS A 22 4.26 -0.67 -19.94
N ALA A 23 3.10 -0.98 -19.34
CA ALA A 23 1.82 -0.30 -19.58
C ALA A 23 1.41 0.65 -18.46
N ILE A 24 1.85 0.37 -17.23
CA ILE A 24 1.46 1.08 -16.01
C ILE A 24 2.72 1.41 -15.21
N SER A 25 3.25 2.61 -15.48
CA SER A 25 4.31 3.22 -14.68
C SER A 25 3.85 3.47 -13.23
N PHE A 26 4.81 3.49 -12.31
CA PHE A 26 4.65 3.72 -10.87
C PHE A 26 5.64 4.79 -10.40
N THR A 27 5.21 5.69 -9.51
CA THR A 27 6.11 6.45 -8.64
C THR A 27 5.44 6.67 -7.30
N SER A 28 6.26 6.68 -6.24
CA SER A 28 5.81 6.94 -4.87
C SER A 28 5.96 8.42 -4.53
N VAL A 29 5.03 8.91 -3.72
CA VAL A 29 5.17 10.16 -2.97
C VAL A 29 6.14 9.98 -1.79
N THR A 30 6.51 11.07 -1.12
CA THR A 30 7.28 11.00 0.14
C THR A 30 6.51 10.26 1.25
N PRO A 31 7.19 9.63 2.24
CA PRO A 31 6.50 8.79 3.22
C PRO A 31 5.80 9.61 4.30
N ILE A 32 6.25 10.84 4.55
CA ILE A 32 5.80 11.65 5.68
C ILE A 32 4.70 12.59 5.19
N TRP A 33 3.55 12.59 5.84
CA TRP A 33 2.53 13.60 5.56
C TRP A 33 3.07 15.01 5.84
N ARG A 34 2.95 15.89 4.85
CA ARG A 34 3.30 17.31 4.95
C ARG A 34 2.07 18.16 4.62
N ARG A 35 2.16 19.45 4.92
CA ARG A 35 1.10 20.42 4.60
C ARG A 35 0.93 20.48 3.08
N THR A 36 -0.31 20.33 2.59
CA THR A 36 -0.60 20.30 1.14
C THR A 36 -0.90 21.68 0.54
N LYS A 37 -1.30 22.65 1.36
CA LYS A 37 -1.49 24.06 0.99
C LYS A 37 -1.23 24.97 2.18
N ASP A 38 -0.69 26.16 1.93
CA ASP A 38 -0.49 27.17 2.98
C ASP A 38 -1.80 27.75 3.52
N SER A 39 -2.88 27.68 2.74
CA SER A 39 -4.20 28.25 3.04
C SER A 39 -5.01 27.49 4.10
N ASP A 40 -4.66 26.25 4.42
CA ASP A 40 -5.39 25.40 5.37
C ASP A 40 -4.45 24.43 6.09
N GLU A 41 -4.95 23.69 7.08
CA GLU A 41 -4.15 22.77 7.90
C GLU A 41 -4.10 21.33 7.35
N HIS A 42 -4.50 21.10 6.08
CA HIS A 42 -4.56 19.75 5.53
C HIS A 42 -3.16 19.15 5.33
N MET A 43 -2.86 18.14 6.15
CA MET A 43 -1.68 17.29 6.04
C MET A 43 -1.98 16.07 5.17
N GLY A 44 -1.09 15.75 4.24
CA GLY A 44 -1.28 14.62 3.34
C GLY A 44 -0.05 14.29 2.51
N TRP A 45 -0.27 13.51 1.45
CA TRP A 45 0.75 13.00 0.55
C TRP A 45 1.33 14.08 -0.36
N VAL A 46 2.66 14.24 -0.32
CA VAL A 46 3.40 15.20 -1.16
C VAL A 46 4.49 14.52 -1.97
N PHE A 47 4.65 14.98 -3.22
CA PHE A 47 5.76 14.60 -4.07
C PHE A 47 7.04 15.30 -3.60
N PRO A 48 8.23 14.67 -3.74
CA PRO A 48 9.49 15.36 -3.56
C PRO A 48 9.72 16.38 -4.68
N ASP A 49 10.57 17.37 -4.41
CA ASP A 49 10.98 18.37 -5.41
C ASP A 49 12.01 17.83 -6.42
N SER A 50 12.68 16.72 -6.10
CA SER A 50 13.64 16.04 -6.98
C SER A 50 13.74 14.55 -6.66
N ASP A 51 14.23 13.74 -7.61
CA ASP A 51 14.51 12.30 -7.42
C ASP A 51 15.56 12.01 -6.33
N THR A 52 16.25 13.05 -5.84
CA THR A 52 17.28 12.96 -4.80
C THR A 52 16.82 13.37 -3.40
N GLU A 53 15.61 13.91 -3.23
CA GLU A 53 15.15 14.37 -1.91
C GLU A 53 14.84 13.21 -0.94
N GLU A 54 14.14 12.17 -1.43
CA GLU A 54 13.64 11.07 -0.60
C GLU A 54 13.78 9.74 -1.37
N PRO A 55 14.72 8.86 -0.97
CA PRO A 55 14.98 7.60 -1.66
C PRO A 55 13.73 6.70 -1.79
N GLY A 56 13.38 6.37 -3.04
CA GLY A 56 12.21 5.55 -3.36
C GLY A 56 10.92 6.35 -3.62
N ALA A 57 10.96 7.68 -3.49
CA ALA A 57 9.96 8.59 -4.01
C ALA A 57 10.51 9.32 -5.26
N ALA A 58 9.63 9.90 -6.07
CA ALA A 58 10.00 10.73 -7.23
C ALA A 58 8.95 11.84 -7.46
N PRO A 59 9.29 12.97 -8.11
CA PRO A 59 8.34 14.03 -8.43
C PRO A 59 7.15 13.53 -9.27
N ASP A 60 6.05 14.29 -9.33
CA ASP A 60 4.95 13.98 -10.26
C ASP A 60 5.47 13.96 -11.70
N PRO A 61 5.45 12.80 -12.40
CA PRO A 61 6.09 12.64 -13.70
C PRO A 61 5.32 13.29 -14.86
N LEU A 62 4.15 13.91 -14.62
CA LEU A 62 3.28 14.40 -15.70
C LEU A 62 2.72 15.82 -15.53
N ASN A 63 2.24 16.18 -14.34
CA ASN A 63 1.44 17.41 -14.17
C ASN A 63 2.21 18.50 -13.39
N GLY A 64 3.35 18.17 -12.79
CA GLY A 64 4.11 19.05 -11.92
C GLY A 64 3.47 19.28 -10.55
N ALA A 65 2.49 18.44 -10.16
CA ALA A 65 1.83 18.54 -8.87
C ALA A 65 2.80 18.32 -7.70
N LYS A 66 2.64 19.11 -6.64
CA LYS A 66 3.40 18.99 -5.39
C LYS A 66 2.72 18.07 -4.37
N SER A 67 1.43 17.80 -4.53
CA SER A 67 0.67 16.92 -3.66
C SER A 67 -0.34 16.04 -4.40
N ILE A 68 -0.75 14.94 -3.76
CA ILE A 68 -1.88 14.13 -4.26
C ILE A 68 -3.16 14.97 -4.31
N ARG A 69 -3.32 15.91 -3.36
CA ARG A 69 -4.46 16.85 -3.34
C ARG A 69 -4.57 17.64 -4.65
N GLU A 70 -3.47 18.20 -5.15
CA GLU A 70 -3.48 18.93 -6.42
C GLU A 70 -3.92 18.07 -7.61
N LEU A 71 -3.67 16.76 -7.60
CA LEU A 71 -4.12 15.87 -8.66
C LEU A 71 -5.63 15.63 -8.62
N TYR A 72 -6.23 15.53 -7.43
CA TYR A 72 -7.69 15.48 -7.28
C TYR A 72 -8.34 16.80 -7.71
N GLU A 73 -7.75 17.94 -7.32
CA GLU A 73 -8.24 19.27 -7.70
C GLU A 73 -8.06 19.57 -9.20
N LEU A 74 -7.01 19.01 -9.83
CA LEU A 74 -6.80 19.02 -11.29
C LEU A 74 -7.84 18.16 -12.02
N ALA A 75 -8.17 16.98 -11.47
CA ALA A 75 -9.16 16.07 -12.04
C ALA A 75 -10.61 16.55 -11.85
N SER A 76 -10.90 17.33 -10.80
CA SER A 76 -12.23 17.88 -10.52
C SER A 76 -12.17 19.14 -9.66
N THR A 77 -12.72 20.25 -10.17
CA THR A 77 -12.81 21.53 -9.46
C THR A 77 -13.76 21.50 -8.25
N ASN A 78 -14.62 20.48 -8.17
CA ASN A 78 -15.69 20.37 -7.17
C ASN A 78 -15.52 19.12 -6.29
N TYR A 79 -14.31 18.57 -6.18
CA TYR A 79 -14.07 17.38 -5.36
C TYR A 79 -14.28 17.66 -3.86
N SER A 80 -15.20 16.93 -3.24
CA SER A 80 -15.46 16.95 -1.80
C SER A 80 -15.24 15.56 -1.21
N GLY A 81 -14.03 15.29 -0.72
CA GLY A 81 -13.66 13.98 -0.18
C GLY A 81 -12.26 13.97 0.44
N LYS A 82 -11.73 12.77 0.67
CA LYS A 82 -10.35 12.58 1.16
C LYS A 82 -9.38 12.43 0.00
N TYR A 83 -8.21 13.04 0.09
CA TYR A 83 -7.14 12.91 -0.90
C TYR A 83 -6.33 11.63 -0.60
N THR A 84 -6.78 10.49 -1.14
CA THR A 84 -6.24 9.17 -0.81
C THR A 84 -5.20 8.68 -1.81
N VAL A 85 -4.46 7.65 -1.41
CA VAL A 85 -3.76 6.74 -2.32
C VAL A 85 -4.40 5.35 -2.17
N PRO A 86 -4.39 4.48 -3.20
CA PRO A 86 -3.77 4.68 -4.52
C PRO A 86 -4.51 5.70 -5.38
N VAL A 87 -3.83 6.24 -6.39
CA VAL A 87 -4.47 6.96 -7.51
C VAL A 87 -4.09 6.28 -8.81
N LEU A 88 -5.09 5.80 -9.56
CA LEU A 88 -4.92 5.33 -10.94
C LEU A 88 -5.23 6.49 -11.89
N TRP A 89 -4.22 7.01 -12.58
CA TRP A 89 -4.29 8.21 -13.38
C TRP A 89 -4.29 7.93 -14.89
N ASP A 90 -5.17 8.59 -15.64
CA ASP A 90 -5.10 8.64 -17.10
C ASP A 90 -4.21 9.79 -17.57
N LYS A 91 -3.10 9.44 -18.22
CA LYS A 91 -2.14 10.39 -18.80
C LYS A 91 -2.72 11.18 -19.99
N LYS A 92 -3.74 10.64 -20.69
CA LYS A 92 -4.36 11.29 -21.86
C LYS A 92 -5.40 12.32 -21.44
N LEU A 93 -6.39 11.89 -20.66
CA LEU A 93 -7.48 12.76 -20.20
C LEU A 93 -7.11 13.63 -18.98
N LYS A 94 -5.94 13.40 -18.37
CA LYS A 94 -5.45 14.11 -17.17
C LYS A 94 -6.47 14.10 -16.02
N THR A 95 -6.96 12.90 -15.70
CA THR A 95 -7.94 12.69 -14.63
C THR A 95 -7.70 11.40 -13.88
N ILE A 96 -8.33 11.28 -12.70
CA ILE A 96 -8.36 10.07 -11.89
C ILE A 96 -9.34 9.09 -12.53
N VAL A 97 -8.86 7.90 -12.89
CA VAL A 97 -9.68 6.78 -13.35
C VAL A 97 -10.36 6.11 -12.15
N ASN A 98 -9.59 5.85 -11.09
CA ASN A 98 -10.07 5.23 -9.87
C ASN A 98 -9.10 5.50 -8.70
N ASN A 99 -9.59 5.50 -7.47
CA ASN A 99 -8.80 5.61 -6.23
C ASN A 99 -9.18 4.59 -5.14
N GLU A 100 -10.07 3.64 -5.46
CA GLU A 100 -10.41 2.49 -4.62
C GLU A 100 -9.48 1.32 -4.95
N SER A 101 -8.66 0.93 -3.97
CA SER A 101 -7.70 -0.15 -4.11
C SER A 101 -8.33 -1.47 -4.52
N ALA A 102 -9.52 -1.79 -3.98
CA ALA A 102 -10.19 -3.06 -4.25
C ALA A 102 -10.67 -3.16 -5.71
N GLU A 103 -11.14 -2.07 -6.30
CA GLU A 103 -11.55 -2.02 -7.70
C GLU A 103 -10.34 -2.00 -8.64
N ILE A 104 -9.30 -1.21 -8.32
CA ILE A 104 -8.06 -1.14 -9.10
C ILE A 104 -7.43 -2.53 -9.27
N ILE A 105 -7.37 -3.37 -8.21
CA ILE A 105 -6.83 -4.72 -8.37
C ILE A 105 -7.70 -5.64 -9.24
N ARG A 106 -9.03 -5.45 -9.28
CA ARG A 106 -9.89 -6.19 -10.22
C ARG A 106 -9.64 -5.75 -11.66
N MET A 107 -9.50 -4.45 -11.90
CA MET A 107 -9.16 -3.88 -13.22
C MET A 107 -7.80 -4.41 -13.72
N LEU A 108 -6.76 -4.37 -12.87
CA LEU A 108 -5.42 -4.87 -13.20
C LEU A 108 -5.39 -6.38 -13.48
N ASN A 109 -6.30 -7.16 -12.90
CA ASN A 109 -6.37 -8.60 -13.09
C ASN A 109 -6.88 -9.02 -14.49
N THR A 110 -7.72 -8.19 -15.13
CA THR A 110 -8.49 -8.59 -16.33
C THR A 110 -8.41 -7.60 -17.50
N GLU A 111 -8.64 -6.31 -17.25
CA GLU A 111 -8.82 -5.28 -18.30
C GLU A 111 -7.55 -4.97 -19.12
N PHE A 112 -6.40 -5.51 -18.71
CA PHE A 112 -5.11 -5.34 -19.39
C PHE A 112 -4.54 -6.65 -19.95
N ASN A 113 -5.33 -7.74 -20.01
CA ASN A 113 -4.85 -9.05 -20.45
C ASN A 113 -4.22 -9.05 -21.85
N ASP A 114 -4.72 -8.23 -22.78
CA ASP A 114 -4.18 -8.11 -24.15
C ASP A 114 -2.73 -7.58 -24.22
N ILE A 115 -2.24 -6.97 -23.14
CA ILE A 115 -0.89 -6.39 -23.04
C ILE A 115 -0.10 -6.86 -21.80
N ALA A 116 -0.65 -7.81 -21.04
CA ALA A 116 -0.04 -8.37 -19.85
C ALA A 116 0.92 -9.50 -20.22
N GLU A 117 2.16 -9.47 -19.73
CA GLU A 117 3.12 -10.58 -19.95
C GLU A 117 2.63 -11.89 -19.31
N ASN A 118 1.90 -11.78 -18.19
CA ASN A 118 1.28 -12.90 -17.48
C ASN A 118 -0.25 -12.87 -17.60
N ALA A 119 -0.78 -12.70 -18.82
CA ALA A 119 -2.21 -12.61 -19.10
C ALA A 119 -3.03 -13.78 -18.52
N ALA A 120 -2.49 -15.01 -18.55
CA ALA A 120 -3.16 -16.22 -18.07
C ALA A 120 -3.33 -16.31 -16.53
N VAL A 121 -2.66 -15.44 -15.76
CA VAL A 121 -2.81 -15.41 -14.29
C VAL A 121 -4.11 -14.68 -13.92
N ASP A 122 -5.09 -15.41 -13.40
CA ASP A 122 -6.32 -14.86 -12.84
C ASP A 122 -6.32 -15.04 -11.31
N LEU A 123 -6.32 -13.91 -10.58
CA LEU A 123 -6.33 -13.83 -9.12
C LEU A 123 -7.77 -13.72 -8.56
N TYR A 124 -8.80 -13.80 -9.39
CA TYR A 124 -10.20 -13.80 -9.00
C TYR A 124 -11.09 -14.71 -9.90
N PRO A 125 -10.68 -15.98 -10.13
CA PRO A 125 -11.36 -16.84 -11.10
C PRO A 125 -12.77 -17.20 -10.62
N PRO A 126 -13.79 -17.26 -11.52
CA PRO A 126 -15.21 -17.39 -11.16
C PRO A 126 -15.52 -18.49 -10.13
N HIS A 127 -14.85 -19.64 -10.22
CA HIS A 127 -15.08 -20.80 -9.36
C HIS A 127 -14.55 -20.63 -7.91
N LEU A 128 -13.69 -19.65 -7.64
CA LEU A 128 -13.20 -19.32 -6.29
C LEU A 128 -13.79 -18.03 -5.72
N GLN A 129 -14.52 -17.23 -6.52
CA GLN A 129 -15.04 -15.93 -6.07
C GLN A 129 -15.84 -15.97 -4.76
N PRO A 130 -16.73 -16.96 -4.50
CA PRO A 130 -17.44 -17.05 -3.22
C PRO A 130 -16.49 -17.19 -2.02
N GLN A 131 -15.48 -18.06 -2.14
CA GLN A 131 -14.48 -18.29 -1.08
C GLN A 131 -13.54 -17.10 -0.90
N ILE A 132 -13.14 -16.45 -2.02
CA ILE A 132 -12.29 -15.24 -1.97
C ILE A 132 -13.05 -14.10 -1.28
N ASN A 133 -14.35 -13.93 -1.54
CA ASN A 133 -15.14 -12.88 -0.91
C ASN A 133 -15.37 -13.14 0.57
N GLU A 134 -15.78 -14.37 0.95
CA GLU A 134 -15.89 -14.79 2.35
C GLU A 134 -14.59 -14.53 3.13
N VAL A 135 -13.44 -14.90 2.56
CA VAL A 135 -12.13 -14.68 3.17
C VAL A 135 -11.76 -13.20 3.25
N ASN A 136 -12.03 -12.43 2.20
CA ASN A 136 -11.76 -10.99 2.19
C ASN A 136 -12.56 -10.23 3.26
N ASP A 137 -13.82 -10.59 3.49
CA ASP A 137 -14.69 -9.87 4.42
C ASP A 137 -14.14 -9.90 5.86
N TRP A 138 -13.79 -11.07 6.38
CA TRP A 138 -13.26 -11.19 7.74
C TRP A 138 -11.79 -10.76 7.86
N ILE A 139 -10.98 -10.96 6.82
CA ILE A 139 -9.60 -10.44 6.79
C ILE A 139 -9.62 -8.90 6.78
N TYR A 140 -10.51 -8.27 6.02
CA TYR A 140 -10.59 -6.82 5.96
C TYR A 140 -11.00 -6.23 7.31
N ASP A 141 -12.12 -6.66 7.88
CA ASP A 141 -12.61 -6.06 9.12
C ASP A 141 -11.77 -6.42 10.34
N GLY A 142 -11.35 -7.70 10.44
CA GLY A 142 -10.63 -8.25 11.58
C GLY A 142 -9.12 -8.04 11.57
N ILE A 143 -8.48 -7.94 10.39
CA ILE A 143 -7.02 -7.80 10.25
C ILE A 143 -6.62 -6.47 9.61
N ASN A 144 -7.01 -6.20 8.35
CA ASN A 144 -6.53 -5.00 7.64
C ASN A 144 -6.96 -3.71 8.34
N ASN A 145 -8.23 -3.60 8.69
CA ASN A 145 -8.79 -2.50 9.48
C ASN A 145 -8.57 -2.73 10.99
N GLY A 146 -8.53 -3.99 11.43
CA GLY A 146 -8.29 -4.39 12.82
C GLY A 146 -7.08 -3.71 13.46
N VAL A 147 -5.92 -3.73 12.80
CA VAL A 147 -4.71 -3.09 13.34
C VAL A 147 -4.84 -1.56 13.49
N TYR A 148 -5.62 -0.90 12.62
CA TYR A 148 -5.92 0.52 12.74
C TYR A 148 -6.89 0.80 13.89
N LYS A 149 -7.93 -0.05 14.07
CA LYS A 149 -8.84 0.03 15.23
C LYS A 149 -8.05 -0.06 16.55
N CYS A 150 -7.09 -0.98 16.67
CA CYS A 150 -6.20 -1.11 17.84
C CYS A 150 -5.29 0.11 18.05
N GLY A 151 -4.74 0.67 16.98
CA GLY A 151 -3.76 1.75 17.03
C GLY A 151 -4.35 3.15 17.29
N PHE A 152 -5.56 3.42 16.78
CA PHE A 152 -6.25 4.71 16.90
C PHE A 152 -7.35 4.73 17.98
N ALA A 153 -7.48 3.68 18.79
CA ALA A 153 -8.43 3.61 19.89
C ALA A 153 -8.22 4.74 20.92
N LYS A 154 -9.29 5.49 21.23
CA LYS A 154 -9.28 6.63 22.17
C LYS A 154 -9.73 6.30 23.60
N LYS A 155 -10.11 5.05 23.87
CA LYS A 155 -10.59 4.57 25.18
C LYS A 155 -10.01 3.18 25.47
N GLN A 156 -9.79 2.90 26.76
CA GLN A 156 -9.20 1.66 27.27
C GLN A 156 -10.18 0.46 27.29
N GLU A 157 -11.49 0.71 27.19
CA GLU A 157 -12.53 -0.29 27.52
C GLU A 157 -12.77 -1.42 26.50
N PRO A 158 -12.32 -1.38 25.23
CA PRO A 158 -12.24 -2.57 24.37
C PRO A 158 -10.78 -3.08 24.27
N TYR A 159 -9.96 -2.90 25.31
CA TYR A 159 -8.54 -3.27 25.34
C TYR A 159 -8.24 -4.41 26.32
N ASP A 160 -9.08 -5.44 26.30
CA ASP A 160 -8.61 -6.76 26.73
C ASP A 160 -7.74 -7.36 25.62
N GLU A 161 -6.54 -7.78 26.02
CA GLU A 161 -5.53 -8.46 25.23
C GLU A 161 -4.85 -7.68 24.07
N VAL A 162 -3.78 -7.00 24.51
CA VAL A 162 -2.38 -6.99 23.98
C VAL A 162 -1.98 -5.88 23.01
N TYR A 163 -0.65 -5.70 22.86
CA TYR A 163 0.08 -5.96 21.60
C TYR A 163 1.32 -5.00 21.37
N ALA A 164 1.82 -4.25 22.38
CA ALA A 164 3.08 -3.46 22.37
C ALA A 164 3.26 -2.21 21.44
N VAL A 165 4.12 -2.20 20.39
CA VAL A 165 4.92 -0.97 20.05
C VAL A 165 4.16 0.19 19.39
N TYR A 166 3.77 0.11 18.11
CA TYR A 166 3.15 1.27 17.40
C TYR A 166 1.63 1.27 17.52
N PHE A 167 0.94 0.58 16.60
CA PHE A 167 -0.48 0.24 16.74
C PHE A 167 -0.78 -0.73 17.87
N LYS A 168 0.28 -1.26 18.48
CA LYS A 168 0.26 -2.39 19.41
C LYS A 168 -0.23 -3.60 18.61
N CYS A 169 0.72 -4.32 17.96
CA CYS A 169 0.55 -5.57 17.18
C CYS A 169 1.64 -6.66 17.48
N ASN A 170 1.73 -7.24 18.71
CA ASN A 170 2.79 -8.21 19.10
C ASN A 170 2.53 -9.43 20.05
N LYS A 171 1.34 -9.78 20.61
CA LYS A 171 1.11 -10.98 21.52
C LYS A 171 1.94 -12.19 21.11
N LYS A 172 2.05 -12.35 19.80
CA LYS A 172 3.07 -13.10 19.11
C LYS A 172 3.41 -12.36 17.81
N LEU A 173 4.68 -12.29 17.40
CA LEU A 173 5.11 -11.66 16.15
C LEU A 173 4.81 -12.58 14.96
N LEU A 174 4.63 -12.01 13.76
CA LEU A 174 4.39 -12.77 12.51
C LEU A 174 5.39 -13.91 12.32
N ARG A 175 6.69 -13.65 12.57
CA ARG A 175 7.79 -14.64 12.44
C ARG A 175 7.68 -15.86 13.35
N GLU A 176 6.85 -15.80 14.39
CA GLU A 176 6.64 -16.89 15.34
C GLU A 176 5.44 -17.77 14.94
N TYR A 177 4.68 -17.38 13.90
CA TYR A 177 3.64 -18.19 13.27
C TYR A 177 4.22 -18.83 11.98
N PRO A 178 4.73 -20.07 12.03
CA PRO A 178 5.55 -20.63 10.93
C PRO A 178 4.83 -20.65 9.59
N ASN A 179 3.55 -21.06 9.55
CA ASN A 179 2.75 -21.06 8.30
C ASN A 179 2.58 -19.65 7.72
N MET A 180 2.24 -18.66 8.55
CA MET A 180 2.02 -17.27 8.11
C MET A 180 3.32 -16.61 7.67
N PHE A 181 4.41 -16.83 8.40
CA PHE A 181 5.71 -16.26 8.06
C PHE A 181 6.29 -16.85 6.78
N ASN A 182 6.23 -18.17 6.62
CA ASN A 182 6.68 -18.81 5.38
C ASN A 182 5.78 -18.45 4.19
N HIS A 183 4.46 -18.26 4.38
CA HIS A 183 3.58 -17.72 3.33
C HIS A 183 3.89 -16.26 2.96
N THR A 184 4.26 -15.44 3.95
CA THR A 184 4.70 -14.04 3.69
C THR A 184 6.00 -14.02 2.87
N LYS A 185 6.96 -14.89 3.19
CA LYS A 185 8.22 -15.03 2.43
C LYS A 185 8.01 -15.55 1.01
N ASP A 186 7.12 -16.52 0.85
CA ASP A 186 6.64 -17.08 -0.42
C ASP A 186 6.09 -15.99 -1.35
N ILE A 187 5.13 -15.18 -0.88
CA ILE A 187 4.65 -14.00 -1.65
C ILE A 187 5.79 -13.01 -1.93
N PHE A 188 6.66 -12.73 -0.96
CA PHE A 188 7.78 -11.78 -1.12
C PHE A 188 8.82 -12.23 -2.17
N GLN A 189 8.97 -13.55 -2.35
CA GLN A 189 9.94 -14.18 -3.25
C GLN A 189 9.39 -14.41 -4.68
N ILE A 190 8.09 -14.18 -4.92
CA ILE A 190 7.54 -14.11 -6.28
C ILE A 190 8.32 -13.07 -7.11
N PRO A 191 8.75 -13.39 -8.35
CA PRO A 191 9.56 -12.49 -9.17
C PRO A 191 9.00 -11.06 -9.25
N GLY A 192 9.85 -10.08 -8.94
CA GLY A 192 9.50 -8.65 -8.94
C GLY A 192 8.78 -8.13 -7.69
N VAL A 193 8.16 -8.98 -6.86
CA VAL A 193 7.32 -8.53 -5.73
C VAL A 193 8.12 -7.78 -4.67
N SER A 194 9.30 -8.27 -4.31
CA SER A 194 10.20 -7.61 -3.34
C SER A 194 10.51 -6.15 -3.69
N SER A 195 10.58 -5.80 -4.98
CA SER A 195 10.80 -4.41 -5.44
C SER A 195 9.69 -3.43 -5.09
N THR A 196 8.50 -3.92 -4.74
CA THR A 196 7.35 -3.09 -4.32
C THR A 196 7.37 -2.74 -2.82
N VAL A 197 8.30 -3.31 -2.05
CA VAL A 197 8.32 -3.24 -0.58
C VAL A 197 9.51 -2.41 -0.08
N ASN A 198 9.28 -1.13 0.21
CA ASN A 198 10.27 -0.26 0.84
C ASN A 198 10.01 -0.12 2.35
N MET A 199 10.72 -0.91 3.17
CA MET A 199 10.55 -0.94 4.63
C MET A 199 10.96 0.36 5.34
N ASP A 200 11.91 1.13 4.79
CA ASP A 200 12.27 2.44 5.35
C ASP A 200 11.14 3.45 5.13
N HIS A 201 10.62 3.52 3.91
CA HIS A 201 9.45 4.31 3.54
C HIS A 201 8.22 3.98 4.42
N ILE A 202 7.96 2.68 4.61
CA ILE A 202 6.89 2.18 5.49
C ILE A 202 7.09 2.66 6.93
N LYS A 203 8.27 2.46 7.51
CA LYS A 203 8.56 2.86 8.89
C LYS A 203 8.49 4.38 9.07
N LYS A 204 9.10 5.16 8.16
CA LYS A 204 9.03 6.63 8.17
C LYS A 204 7.58 7.10 8.15
N HIS A 205 6.73 6.52 7.30
CA HIS A 205 5.33 6.92 7.21
C HIS A 205 4.60 6.78 8.55
N TYR A 206 4.51 5.55 9.09
CA TYR A 206 3.75 5.31 10.31
C TYR A 206 4.32 6.11 11.48
N TYR A 207 5.63 6.05 11.72
CA TYR A 207 6.23 6.67 12.90
C TYR A 207 6.32 8.20 12.83
N ARG A 208 6.32 8.85 11.65
CA ARG A 208 6.48 10.32 11.52
C ARG A 208 5.22 11.07 11.07
N SER A 209 4.21 10.42 10.49
CA SER A 209 2.99 11.10 9.98
C SER A 209 1.89 11.28 11.03
N HIS A 210 2.00 10.63 12.20
CA HIS A 210 0.97 10.66 13.25
C HIS A 210 1.54 11.17 14.58
N PRO A 211 1.78 12.49 14.72
CA PRO A 211 2.34 13.07 15.95
C PRO A 211 1.44 12.88 17.18
N SER A 212 0.14 12.59 16.99
CA SER A 212 -0.78 12.22 18.07
C SER A 212 -0.50 10.85 18.71
N ILE A 213 0.18 9.94 17.98
CA ILE A 213 0.58 8.60 18.48
C ILE A 213 2.06 8.58 18.84
N ASN A 214 2.91 9.22 18.05
CA ASN A 214 4.36 9.29 18.28
C ASN A 214 4.85 10.75 18.21
N PRO A 215 4.70 11.54 19.30
CA PRO A 215 5.01 12.97 19.30
C PRO A 215 6.45 13.32 18.89
N PHE A 216 7.40 12.43 19.19
CA PHE A 216 8.82 12.63 18.91
C PHE A 216 9.25 12.16 17.52
N GLY A 217 8.37 11.53 16.74
CA GLY A 217 8.70 11.02 15.41
C GLY A 217 9.80 9.95 15.37
N ILE A 218 10.17 9.36 16.52
CA ILE A 218 11.25 8.37 16.62
C ILE A 218 10.89 7.14 15.81
N VAL A 219 11.76 6.79 14.85
CA VAL A 219 11.63 5.58 14.03
C VAL A 219 12.52 4.48 14.63
N PRO A 220 11.99 3.37 15.16
CA PRO A 220 12.80 2.29 15.70
C PRO A 220 13.71 1.68 14.63
N HIS A 221 14.94 1.31 14.99
CA HIS A 221 15.83 0.61 14.05
C HIS A 221 15.19 -0.70 13.58
N GLY A 222 14.63 -1.48 14.53
CA GLY A 222 13.83 -2.66 14.24
C GLY A 222 14.68 -3.90 13.88
N PRO A 223 14.02 -5.06 13.70
CA PRO A 223 14.69 -6.36 13.66
C PRO A 223 15.38 -6.72 12.34
N ASN A 224 15.35 -5.86 11.32
CA ASN A 224 15.95 -6.08 9.99
C ASN A 224 15.71 -7.50 9.43
N ILE A 225 14.43 -7.91 9.36
CA ILE A 225 14.03 -9.25 8.93
C ILE A 225 14.37 -9.46 7.45
N ASP A 226 15.12 -10.52 7.17
CA ASP A 226 15.40 -10.97 5.81
C ASP A 226 14.28 -11.91 5.30
N TYR A 227 13.40 -11.35 4.47
CA TYR A 227 12.33 -12.07 3.80
C TYR A 227 12.80 -12.87 2.57
N THR A 228 14.06 -12.75 2.14
CA THR A 228 14.66 -13.57 1.07
C THR A 228 15.10 -14.96 1.55
N THR A 229 15.12 -15.20 2.86
CA THR A 229 15.44 -16.51 3.44
C THR A 229 14.46 -17.61 2.96
N PRO A 230 14.93 -18.84 2.68
CA PRO A 230 14.07 -19.90 2.15
C PRO A 230 12.81 -20.18 3.00
N HIS A 231 11.70 -20.51 2.34
CA HIS A 231 10.43 -20.88 2.97
C HIS A 231 10.11 -22.37 2.78
N ASP A 232 9.28 -22.94 3.65
CA ASP A 232 8.92 -24.37 3.63
C ASP A 232 7.61 -24.69 2.87
N ARG A 233 7.12 -23.75 2.05
CA ARG A 233 5.78 -23.79 1.45
C ARG A 233 5.57 -24.95 0.47
N ASP A 234 6.63 -25.43 -0.17
CA ASP A 234 6.59 -26.59 -1.07
C ASP A 234 6.07 -27.87 -0.42
N ARG A 235 6.10 -27.98 0.93
CA ARG A 235 5.51 -29.11 1.67
C ARG A 235 3.98 -29.22 1.53
N PHE A 236 3.33 -28.17 1.01
CA PHE A 236 1.90 -28.14 0.74
C PHE A 236 1.55 -28.35 -0.73
N SER A 237 2.56 -28.36 -1.62
CA SER A 237 2.39 -28.70 -3.03
C SER A 237 2.02 -30.18 -3.16
N LYS A 238 1.04 -30.49 -4.01
CA LYS A 238 0.60 -31.84 -4.37
C LYS A 238 1.00 -32.14 -5.81
#